data_AF-A0A8D0Q1M8-F1
#
_entry.id   AF-A0A8D0Q1M8-F1
#
_cell.length_a   1.000
_cell.length_b   1.000
_cell.length_c   1.000
_cell.angle_alpha   90.00
_cell.angle_beta   90.00
_cell.angle_gamma   90.00
#
_symmetry.space_group_name_H-M   'P 1'
#
loop_
_entity.id
_entity.type
_entity.pdbx_description
1 polymer ?
#
loop_
_entity_poly.entity_id
_entity_poly.type
_entity_poly.pdbx_seq_one_letter_code
_entity_poly.pdbx_strand_id
1 'polypeptide(L)'
;SVGASTSPARITATHLLSCTLWPARADNASQEYYTALINVTVQEPGRGSPLTFRIDRGRYGLDSPKAEVRGQVLAPLPIHGVADHLGCDPQTRFFVPPNTKQWIALLQRGNCTFKEKISRAAFHNAVAVVIYNNKSKEEPVTMTHPGTGDIIAVMITELRGKDILSYLEKNISVQMTIAVGTRMPPKNFSRGSLVFVSISFIVLMIISSEWLIFYFIQKIRYTNARDRNQITLGDRSKK
;
A
#
# COMPACT_ATOMS: atom_id res chain seq x y z
N SER A 1 -2.26 33.59 70.31
CA SER A 1 -2.10 34.60 69.25
C SER A 1 -0.92 34.20 68.38
N VAL A 2 -1.18 34.02 67.07
CA VAL A 2 -0.23 34.10 65.95
C VAL A 2 0.91 33.05 65.92
N GLY A 3 1.16 32.28 64.87
CA GLY A 3 0.65 32.21 63.51
C GLY A 3 1.57 31.26 62.73
N ALA A 4 1.03 30.14 62.25
CA ALA A 4 1.75 29.23 61.37
C ALA A 4 1.81 29.85 59.96
N SER A 5 3.01 30.12 59.46
CA SER A 5 3.24 30.54 58.08
C SER A 5 3.69 29.31 57.27
N THR A 6 2.76 28.72 56.53
CA THR A 6 3.02 27.73 55.49
C THR A 6 3.12 28.45 54.15
N SER A 7 4.33 28.43 53.56
CA SER A 7 4.59 28.97 52.22
C SER A 7 4.00 28.04 51.15
N PRO A 8 3.32 28.55 50.10
CA PRO A 8 2.70 27.71 49.10
C PRO A 8 3.71 27.17 48.08
N ALA A 9 3.55 25.89 47.76
CA ALA A 9 4.27 25.17 46.72
C ALA A 9 4.00 25.80 45.34
N ARG A 10 5.07 26.12 44.60
CA ARG A 10 5.00 26.45 43.17
C ARG A 10 4.75 25.15 42.40
N ILE A 11 3.54 24.97 41.89
CA ILE A 11 3.23 23.91 40.92
C ILE A 11 3.46 24.50 39.53
N THR A 12 4.64 24.25 38.97
CA THR A 12 4.90 24.46 37.54
C THR A 12 4.23 23.35 36.75
N ALA A 13 3.10 23.66 36.10
CA ALA A 13 2.46 22.77 35.14
C ALA A 13 3.21 22.84 33.80
N THR A 14 4.30 22.08 33.66
CA THR A 14 4.90 21.80 32.35
C THR A 14 4.08 20.70 31.68
N HIS A 15 3.16 21.08 30.80
CA HIS A 15 2.48 20.16 29.90
C HIS A 15 3.49 19.59 28.89
N LEU A 16 4.00 18.40 29.18
CA LEU A 16 4.71 17.56 28.22
C LEU A 16 3.70 17.02 27.21
N LEU A 17 3.58 17.68 26.06
CA LEU A 17 3.04 17.08 24.84
C LEU A 17 4.08 16.08 24.31
N SER A 18 4.12 14.88 24.89
CA SER A 18 4.74 13.72 24.25
C SER A 18 3.83 13.28 23.11
N CYS A 19 4.12 13.80 21.91
CA CYS A 19 3.65 13.19 20.67
C CYS A 19 4.31 11.81 20.57
N THR A 20 3.61 10.77 21.03
CA THR A 20 3.94 9.40 20.66
C THR A 20 3.74 9.30 19.14
N LEU A 21 4.84 9.34 18.41
CA LEU A 21 4.89 8.95 17.00
C LEU A 21 4.49 7.47 16.95
N TRP A 22 3.20 7.20 16.74
CA TRP A 22 2.81 5.90 16.21
C TRP A 22 3.46 5.77 14.83
N PRO A 23 4.16 4.67 14.54
CA PRO A 23 4.64 4.42 13.19
C PRO A 23 3.41 4.26 12.32
N ALA A 24 3.10 5.31 11.56
CA ALA A 24 2.10 5.25 10.51
C ALA A 24 2.49 4.08 9.61
N ARG A 25 1.62 3.08 9.55
CA ARG A 25 1.70 1.98 8.59
C ARG A 25 1.93 2.63 7.23
N ALA A 26 3.12 2.43 6.66
CA ALA A 26 3.45 3.02 5.37
C ALA A 26 2.47 2.46 4.34
N ASP A 27 1.48 3.28 3.97
CA ASP A 27 0.60 2.98 2.85
C ASP A 27 1.47 2.94 1.60
N ASN A 28 1.70 1.72 1.12
CA ASN A 28 2.49 1.38 -0.07
C ASN A 28 1.94 2.02 -1.37
N ALA A 29 0.86 2.81 -1.26
CA ALA A 29 0.29 3.64 -2.32
C ALA A 29 1.08 4.94 -2.58
N SER A 30 1.98 5.31 -1.66
CA SER A 30 2.73 6.57 -1.68
C SER A 30 4.17 6.46 -2.14
N GLN A 31 4.57 5.33 -2.72
CA GLN A 31 5.94 5.10 -3.19
C GLN A 31 6.00 5.19 -4.71
N GLU A 32 7.06 5.82 -5.22
CA GLU A 32 7.28 5.88 -6.66
C GLU A 32 7.52 4.45 -7.21
N TYR A 33 7.07 4.21 -8.44
CA TYR A 33 7.13 2.89 -9.04
C TYR A 33 7.37 2.98 -10.54
N TYR A 34 7.92 1.92 -11.11
CA TYR A 34 8.16 1.81 -12.55
C TYR A 34 7.08 0.94 -13.18
N THR A 35 6.45 1.42 -14.25
CA THR A 35 5.57 0.57 -15.06
C THR A 35 6.42 -0.36 -15.93
N ALA A 36 5.82 -1.47 -16.35
CA ALA A 36 6.42 -2.42 -17.28
C ALA A 36 5.60 -2.46 -18.56
N LEU A 37 6.28 -2.31 -19.69
CA LEU A 37 5.70 -2.48 -21.01
C LEU A 37 5.97 -3.90 -21.46
N ILE A 38 4.92 -4.70 -21.62
CA ILE A 38 5.07 -6.12 -21.93
C ILE A 38 4.43 -6.41 -23.28
N ASN A 39 5.23 -6.97 -24.19
CA ASN A 39 4.75 -7.49 -25.47
C ASN A 39 4.68 -9.02 -25.38
N VAL A 40 3.53 -9.58 -25.74
CA VAL A 40 3.29 -11.02 -25.74
C VAL A 40 3.06 -11.46 -27.18
N THR A 41 3.77 -12.49 -27.60
CA THR A 41 3.67 -13.12 -28.92
C THR A 41 3.31 -14.58 -28.74
N VAL A 42 2.14 -14.98 -29.27
CA VAL A 42 1.60 -16.33 -29.18
C VAL A 42 1.73 -17.00 -30.54
N GLN A 43 2.36 -18.18 -30.55
CA GLN A 43 2.57 -18.98 -31.75
C GLN A 43 1.59 -20.17 -31.77
N GLU A 44 0.41 -19.94 -32.34
CA GLU A 44 -0.61 -20.99 -32.50
C GLU A 44 -0.26 -21.99 -33.62
N PRO A 45 -0.35 -23.30 -33.36
CA PRO A 45 -0.20 -24.30 -34.42
C PRO A 45 -1.34 -24.18 -35.43
N GLY A 46 -1.00 -23.97 -36.71
CA GLY A 46 -1.97 -23.81 -37.79
C GLY A 46 -2.31 -22.36 -38.15
N ARG A 47 -1.88 -21.37 -37.34
CA ARG A 47 -1.98 -19.95 -37.70
C ARG A 47 -0.70 -19.51 -38.41
N GLY A 48 -0.83 -18.98 -39.63
CA GLY A 48 0.32 -18.55 -40.44
C GLY A 48 1.09 -17.34 -39.88
N SER A 49 0.44 -16.50 -39.06
CA SER A 49 1.06 -15.36 -38.38
C SER A 49 0.88 -15.44 -36.85
N PRO A 50 1.89 -15.04 -36.07
CA PRO A 50 1.81 -15.05 -34.62
C PRO A 50 0.87 -13.94 -34.11
N LEU A 51 0.06 -14.26 -33.10
CA LEU A 51 -0.77 -13.26 -32.42
C LEU A 51 0.11 -12.44 -31.49
N THR A 52 0.13 -11.12 -31.66
CA THR A 52 0.89 -10.23 -30.77
C THR A 52 -0.05 -9.24 -30.09
N PHE A 53 0.08 -9.09 -28.77
CA PHE A 53 -0.66 -8.10 -28.00
C PHE A 53 0.21 -7.47 -26.90
N ARG A 54 -0.19 -6.28 -26.46
CA ARG A 54 0.52 -5.52 -25.43
C ARG A 54 -0.22 -5.57 -24.11
N ILE A 55 0.55 -5.54 -23.02
CA ILE A 55 0.04 -5.36 -21.66
C ILE A 55 0.62 -4.05 -21.15
N ASP A 56 -0.24 -3.04 -21.06
CA ASP A 56 0.15 -1.69 -20.62
C ASP A 56 0.12 -1.55 -19.09
N ARG A 57 -0.59 -2.46 -18.40
CA ARG A 57 -0.72 -2.49 -16.94
C ARG A 57 0.23 -3.50 -16.31
N GLY A 58 1.52 -3.29 -16.51
CA GLY A 58 2.59 -3.99 -15.80
C GLY A 58 3.26 -3.07 -14.77
N ARG A 59 3.77 -3.64 -13.67
CA ARG A 59 4.50 -2.91 -12.64
C ARG A 59 5.71 -3.69 -12.16
N TYR A 60 6.91 -3.08 -12.20
CA TYR A 60 8.12 -3.70 -11.66
C TYR A 60 8.06 -3.82 -10.14
N GLY A 61 8.68 -4.87 -9.60
CA GLY A 61 8.97 -4.97 -8.18
C GLY A 61 9.89 -3.84 -7.70
N LEU A 62 9.83 -3.53 -6.41
CA LEU A 62 10.65 -2.51 -5.77
C LEU A 62 12.14 -2.86 -5.93
N ASP A 63 12.50 -4.08 -5.54
CA ASP A 63 13.88 -4.61 -5.52
C ASP A 63 14.31 -5.21 -6.87
N SER A 64 13.44 -5.19 -7.88
CA SER A 64 13.67 -5.78 -9.21
C SER A 64 14.56 -4.89 -10.08
N PRO A 65 15.54 -5.42 -10.82
CA PRO A 65 16.29 -4.65 -11.81
C PRO A 65 15.36 -4.02 -12.86
N LYS A 66 15.61 -2.75 -13.20
CA LYS A 66 14.86 -2.02 -14.23
C LYS A 66 15.56 -2.17 -15.58
N ALA A 67 15.44 -3.35 -16.17
CA ALA A 67 16.06 -3.70 -17.45
C ALA A 67 15.07 -4.42 -18.38
N GLU A 68 15.44 -4.49 -19.66
CA GLU A 68 14.70 -5.24 -20.67
C GLU A 68 15.10 -6.72 -20.68
N VAL A 69 14.14 -7.60 -20.87
CA VAL A 69 14.37 -9.05 -21.01
C VAL A 69 13.34 -9.68 -21.94
N ARG A 70 13.78 -10.71 -22.65
CA ARG A 70 12.92 -11.51 -23.54
C ARG A 70 13.09 -13.00 -23.22
N GLY A 71 12.02 -13.75 -23.31
CA GLY A 71 12.08 -15.20 -23.12
C GLY A 71 10.75 -15.90 -23.33
N GLN A 72 10.83 -17.23 -23.37
CA GLN A 72 9.67 -18.10 -23.46
C GLN A 72 8.93 -18.13 -22.12
N VAL A 73 7.62 -17.99 -22.13
CA VAL A 73 6.81 -17.99 -20.91
C VAL A 73 6.48 -19.42 -20.52
N LEU A 74 6.74 -19.78 -19.26
CA LEU A 74 6.46 -21.10 -18.72
C LEU A 74 5.64 -20.97 -17.44
N ALA A 75 4.61 -21.82 -17.31
CA ALA A 75 3.87 -22.00 -16.07
C ALA A 75 4.41 -23.23 -15.31
N PRO A 76 4.20 -23.32 -13.99
CA PRO A 76 4.54 -24.51 -13.24
C PRO A 76 3.84 -25.77 -13.75
N LEU A 77 4.51 -26.90 -13.60
CA LEU A 77 3.94 -28.21 -13.86
C LEU A 77 2.96 -28.61 -12.75
N PRO A 78 1.92 -29.40 -13.07
CA PRO A 78 1.02 -29.96 -12.07
C PRO A 78 1.78 -30.82 -11.04
N ILE A 79 1.42 -30.67 -9.77
CA ILE A 79 1.96 -31.45 -8.66
C ILE A 79 0.91 -32.52 -8.33
N HIS A 80 1.28 -33.80 -8.42
CA HIS A 80 0.36 -34.93 -8.23
C HIS A 80 -0.92 -34.86 -9.09
N GLY A 81 -0.82 -34.31 -10.31
CA GLY A 81 -1.95 -34.14 -11.22
C GLY A 81 -2.84 -32.93 -10.91
N VAL A 82 -2.52 -32.14 -9.87
CA VAL A 82 -3.22 -30.91 -9.52
C VAL A 82 -2.45 -29.71 -10.05
N ALA A 83 -3.11 -28.81 -10.77
CA ALA A 83 -2.49 -27.60 -11.26
C ALA A 83 -2.10 -26.67 -10.09
N ASP A 84 -0.80 -26.35 -9.98
CA ASP A 84 -0.29 -25.37 -9.02
C ASP A 84 0.32 -24.17 -9.74
N HIS A 85 -0.48 -23.13 -9.99
CA HIS A 85 0.03 -21.90 -10.61
C HIS A 85 0.69 -20.95 -9.61
N LEU A 86 0.68 -21.25 -8.31
CA LEU A 86 1.18 -20.34 -7.28
C LEU A 86 2.70 -20.39 -7.17
N GLY A 87 3.33 -21.55 -7.43
CA GLY A 87 4.77 -21.75 -7.28
C GLY A 87 5.25 -21.64 -5.82
N CYS A 88 4.37 -22.00 -4.88
CA CYS A 88 4.68 -21.96 -3.45
C CYS A 88 5.26 -23.27 -2.95
N ASP A 89 4.99 -24.39 -3.62
CA ASP A 89 5.50 -25.69 -3.19
C ASP A 89 7.01 -25.82 -3.48
N PRO A 90 7.83 -26.36 -2.58
CA PRO A 90 9.24 -26.67 -2.86
C PRO A 90 9.46 -27.63 -4.04
N GLN A 91 8.48 -28.46 -4.37
CA GLN A 91 8.47 -29.38 -5.51
C GLN A 91 7.97 -28.72 -6.81
N THR A 92 7.68 -27.42 -6.80
CA THR A 92 7.33 -26.66 -8.01
C THR A 92 8.42 -26.88 -9.06
N ARG A 93 8.04 -27.31 -10.27
CA ARG A 93 8.95 -27.51 -11.40
C ARG A 93 8.40 -26.82 -12.64
N PHE A 94 9.29 -26.55 -13.58
CA PHE A 94 8.98 -25.96 -14.87
C PHE A 94 9.50 -26.86 -15.98
N PHE A 95 8.72 -27.06 -17.03
CA PHE A 95 9.20 -27.74 -18.23
C PHE A 95 9.96 -26.74 -19.11
N VAL A 96 11.27 -26.67 -18.94
CA VAL A 96 12.14 -25.81 -19.75
C VAL A 96 12.66 -26.61 -20.94
N PRO A 97 12.31 -26.24 -22.19
CA PRO A 97 12.84 -26.93 -23.36
C PRO A 97 14.37 -26.82 -23.42
N PRO A 98 15.10 -27.86 -23.88
CA PRO A 98 16.56 -27.93 -23.78
C PRO A 98 17.30 -26.82 -24.55
N ASN A 99 16.67 -26.26 -25.59
CA ASN A 99 17.25 -25.17 -26.39
C ASN A 99 16.92 -23.76 -25.86
N THR A 100 16.14 -23.66 -24.77
CA THR A 100 15.66 -22.38 -24.25
C THR A 100 16.69 -21.79 -23.29
N LYS A 101 17.48 -20.83 -23.79
CA LYS A 101 18.48 -20.10 -22.99
C LYS A 101 17.87 -19.07 -22.02
N GLN A 102 16.74 -18.46 -22.39
CA GLN A 102 16.08 -17.42 -21.62
C GLN A 102 14.58 -17.71 -21.55
N TRP A 103 14.05 -17.83 -20.34
CA TRP A 103 12.64 -18.10 -20.09
C TRP A 103 12.12 -17.31 -18.89
N ILE A 104 10.82 -17.07 -18.90
CA ILE A 104 10.10 -16.20 -17.97
C ILE A 104 9.06 -17.06 -17.25
N ALA A 105 9.09 -17.07 -15.92
CA ALA A 105 8.11 -17.79 -15.12
C ALA A 105 6.80 -16.99 -15.01
N LEU A 106 5.66 -17.62 -15.26
CA LEU A 106 4.33 -17.05 -15.00
C LEU A 106 3.74 -17.67 -13.73
N LEU A 107 3.49 -16.85 -12.70
CA LEU A 107 2.99 -17.31 -11.40
C LEU A 107 1.78 -16.51 -10.93
N GLN A 108 0.92 -17.13 -10.15
CA GLN A 108 -0.24 -16.48 -9.54
C GLN A 108 0.11 -15.88 -8.18
N ARG A 109 -0.44 -14.69 -7.89
CA ARG A 109 -0.41 -14.08 -6.56
C ARG A 109 -1.26 -14.90 -5.56
N GLY A 110 -0.72 -15.13 -4.37
CA GLY A 110 -1.43 -15.78 -3.25
C GLY A 110 -0.52 -16.73 -2.47
N ASN A 111 -1.06 -17.31 -1.39
CA ASN A 111 -0.56 -18.37 -0.49
C ASN A 111 0.86 -18.25 0.12
N CYS A 112 1.83 -17.72 -0.60
CA CYS A 112 3.19 -17.46 -0.15
C CYS A 112 3.65 -16.06 -0.58
N THR A 113 4.82 -15.65 -0.08
CA THR A 113 5.36 -14.30 -0.32
C THR A 113 5.85 -14.13 -1.77
N PHE A 114 5.93 -12.88 -2.26
CA PHE A 114 6.53 -12.60 -3.57
C PHE A 114 7.98 -13.06 -3.63
N LYS A 115 8.75 -12.80 -2.55
CA LYS A 115 10.13 -13.26 -2.41
C LYS A 115 10.25 -14.77 -2.67
N GLU A 116 9.41 -15.57 -2.02
CA GLU A 116 9.47 -17.02 -2.15
C GLU A 116 9.23 -17.49 -3.60
N LYS A 117 8.18 -16.98 -4.25
CA LYS A 117 7.87 -17.28 -5.66
C LYS A 117 9.02 -16.90 -6.58
N ILE A 118 9.56 -15.69 -6.39
CA ILE A 118 10.63 -15.14 -7.22
C ILE A 118 11.93 -15.94 -7.02
N SER A 119 12.30 -16.23 -5.77
CA SER A 119 13.46 -17.07 -5.47
C SER A 119 13.33 -18.48 -6.05
N ARG A 120 12.13 -19.07 -6.07
CA ARG A 120 11.91 -20.39 -6.67
C ARG A 120 12.11 -20.38 -8.18
N ALA A 121 11.55 -19.39 -8.87
CA ALA A 121 11.79 -19.23 -10.30
C ALA A 121 13.27 -18.97 -10.61
N ALA A 122 13.95 -18.14 -9.82
CA ALA A 122 15.38 -17.90 -9.95
C ALA A 122 16.21 -19.17 -9.77
N PHE A 123 15.84 -20.03 -8.82
CA PHE A 123 16.49 -21.33 -8.60
C PHE A 123 16.41 -22.25 -9.83
N HIS A 124 15.35 -22.13 -10.64
CA HIS A 124 15.20 -22.84 -11.91
C HIS A 124 15.83 -22.11 -13.11
N ASN A 125 16.65 -21.08 -12.87
CA ASN A 125 17.30 -20.26 -13.90
C ASN A 125 16.32 -19.48 -14.79
N ALA A 126 15.17 -19.05 -14.25
CA ALA A 126 14.34 -18.07 -14.93
C ALA A 126 15.08 -16.73 -14.99
N VAL A 127 15.01 -16.04 -16.13
CA VAL A 127 15.59 -14.69 -16.28
C VAL A 127 14.64 -13.60 -15.77
N ALA A 128 13.34 -13.93 -15.71
CA ALA A 128 12.33 -13.05 -15.15
C ALA A 128 11.14 -13.83 -14.60
N VAL A 129 10.34 -13.16 -13.77
CA VAL A 129 9.10 -13.66 -13.19
C VAL A 129 8.00 -12.65 -13.41
N VAL A 130 6.90 -13.11 -13.99
CA VAL A 130 5.66 -12.36 -14.11
C VAL A 130 4.65 -12.95 -13.15
N ILE A 131 4.23 -12.13 -12.18
CA ILE A 131 3.23 -12.51 -11.20
C ILE A 131 1.91 -11.84 -11.57
N TYR A 132 0.87 -12.60 -11.89
CA TYR A 132 -0.44 -12.01 -12.13
C TYR A 132 -1.26 -11.90 -10.85
N ASN A 133 -1.99 -10.80 -10.71
CA ASN A 133 -2.82 -10.54 -9.56
C ASN A 133 -3.95 -11.58 -9.44
N ASN A 134 -4.48 -11.81 -8.24
CA ASN A 134 -5.59 -12.74 -7.98
C ASN A 134 -6.95 -12.03 -7.88
N LYS A 135 -7.00 -10.73 -8.17
CA LYS A 135 -8.20 -9.91 -8.13
C LYS A 135 -8.30 -9.05 -9.40
N SER A 136 -9.31 -9.32 -10.20
CA SER A 136 -9.45 -8.79 -11.57
C SER A 136 -9.61 -7.27 -11.66
N LYS A 137 -10.18 -6.64 -10.62
CA LYS A 137 -10.45 -5.20 -10.59
C LYS A 137 -9.34 -4.39 -9.89
N GLU A 138 -8.34 -5.05 -9.32
CA GLU A 138 -7.25 -4.38 -8.62
C GLU A 138 -6.07 -4.15 -9.56
N GLU A 139 -5.54 -2.92 -9.53
CA GLU A 139 -4.30 -2.57 -10.23
C GLU A 139 -3.09 -3.34 -9.66
N PRO A 140 -2.06 -3.63 -10.48
CA PRO A 140 -0.84 -4.26 -10.01
C PRO A 140 -0.21 -3.48 -8.85
N VAL A 141 0.22 -4.18 -7.81
CA VAL A 141 0.90 -3.59 -6.65
C VAL A 141 2.42 -3.69 -6.80
N THR A 142 3.15 -2.75 -6.18
CA THR A 142 4.61 -2.82 -6.13
C THR A 142 5.01 -3.97 -5.21
N MET A 143 5.62 -5.01 -5.76
CA MET A 143 6.08 -6.17 -4.98
C MET A 143 7.37 -5.82 -4.24
N THR A 144 7.48 -6.20 -2.98
CA THR A 144 8.73 -6.15 -2.20
C THR A 144 9.29 -7.55 -2.07
N HIS A 145 10.54 -7.75 -2.44
CA HIS A 145 11.19 -9.05 -2.52
C HIS A 145 12.73 -8.96 -2.32
N PRO A 146 13.19 -8.47 -1.16
CA PRO A 146 14.61 -8.28 -0.92
C PRO A 146 15.37 -9.62 -0.89
N GLY A 147 16.55 -9.63 -1.49
CA GLY A 147 17.45 -10.79 -1.52
C GLY A 147 17.08 -11.84 -2.56
N THR A 148 16.36 -11.48 -3.63
CA THR A 148 16.07 -12.37 -4.77
C THR A 148 17.12 -12.30 -5.89
N GLY A 149 18.18 -11.50 -5.72
CA GLY A 149 19.21 -11.29 -6.74
C GLY A 149 18.71 -10.47 -7.94
N ASP A 150 19.34 -10.67 -9.09
CA ASP A 150 19.13 -9.85 -10.30
C ASP A 150 18.00 -10.35 -11.22
N ILE A 151 17.10 -11.17 -10.69
CA ILE A 151 15.94 -11.64 -11.46
C ILE A 151 14.92 -10.50 -11.61
N ILE A 152 14.47 -10.28 -12.84
CA ILE A 152 13.46 -9.26 -13.13
C ILE A 152 12.09 -9.76 -12.68
N ALA A 153 11.48 -9.09 -11.72
CA ALA A 153 10.13 -9.36 -11.26
C ALA A 153 9.15 -8.25 -11.66
N VAL A 154 8.03 -8.64 -12.28
CA VAL A 154 6.95 -7.76 -12.72
C VAL A 154 5.59 -8.32 -12.32
N MET A 155 4.68 -7.46 -11.88
CA MET A 155 3.28 -7.80 -11.64
C MET A 155 2.38 -7.32 -12.77
N ILE A 156 1.40 -8.15 -13.16
CA ILE A 156 0.36 -7.82 -14.14
C ILE A 156 -1.05 -8.04 -13.58
N THR A 157 -2.07 -7.61 -14.31
CA THR A 157 -3.48 -7.83 -13.94
C THR A 157 -3.88 -9.31 -14.06
N GLU A 158 -4.89 -9.72 -13.28
CA GLU A 158 -5.41 -11.09 -13.33
C GLU A 158 -5.88 -11.48 -14.73
N LEU A 159 -6.64 -10.57 -15.38
CA LEU A 159 -7.21 -10.79 -16.70
C LEU A 159 -6.13 -11.17 -17.72
N ARG A 160 -5.04 -10.39 -17.79
CA ARG A 160 -3.95 -10.66 -18.74
C ARG A 160 -3.13 -11.88 -18.37
N GLY A 161 -2.95 -12.15 -17.07
CA GLY A 161 -2.30 -13.38 -16.62
C GLY A 161 -3.06 -14.64 -17.03
N LYS A 162 -4.39 -14.63 -16.83
CA LYS A 162 -5.27 -15.74 -17.24
C LYS A 162 -5.34 -15.91 -18.75
N ASP A 163 -5.35 -14.83 -19.53
CA ASP A 163 -5.26 -14.90 -20.99
C ASP A 163 -4.02 -15.69 -21.41
N ILE A 164 -2.84 -15.32 -20.87
CA ILE A 164 -1.57 -16.01 -21.16
C ILE A 164 -1.61 -17.47 -20.69
N LEU A 165 -2.07 -17.71 -19.46
CA LEU A 165 -2.16 -19.05 -18.90
C LEU A 165 -3.02 -19.97 -19.78
N SER A 166 -4.13 -19.46 -20.32
CA SER A 166 -5.01 -20.24 -21.19
C SER A 166 -4.35 -20.72 -22.49
N TYR A 167 -3.34 -19.99 -22.99
CA TYR A 167 -2.53 -20.44 -24.12
C TYR A 167 -1.53 -21.52 -23.70
N LEU A 168 -0.90 -21.34 -22.54
CA LEU A 168 0.06 -22.31 -22.00
C LEU A 168 -0.59 -23.66 -21.69
N GLU A 169 -1.81 -23.66 -21.12
CA GLU A 169 -2.58 -24.87 -20.82
C GLU A 169 -2.99 -25.64 -22.10
N LYS A 170 -3.12 -24.93 -23.22
CA LYS A 170 -3.36 -25.53 -24.54
C LYS A 170 -2.08 -25.98 -25.25
N ASN A 171 -0.94 -25.97 -24.55
CA ASN A 171 0.39 -26.27 -25.10
C ASN A 171 0.79 -25.35 -26.26
N ILE A 172 0.30 -24.10 -26.27
CA ILE A 172 0.66 -23.09 -27.26
C ILE A 172 1.88 -22.31 -26.76
N SER A 173 2.88 -22.15 -27.63
CA SER A 173 4.11 -21.45 -27.26
C SER A 173 3.86 -19.94 -27.14
N VAL A 174 4.27 -19.38 -26.00
CA VAL A 174 4.17 -17.95 -25.72
C VAL A 174 5.57 -17.38 -25.51
N GLN A 175 5.89 -16.32 -26.25
CA GLN A 175 7.08 -15.51 -26.08
C GLN A 175 6.70 -14.17 -25.46
N MET A 176 7.53 -13.65 -24.58
CA MET A 176 7.28 -12.38 -23.92
C MET A 176 8.54 -11.51 -23.91
N THR A 177 8.35 -10.21 -24.13
CA THR A 177 9.38 -9.18 -23.97
C THR A 177 8.89 -8.18 -22.95
N ILE A 178 9.69 -7.94 -21.92
CA ILE A 178 9.41 -6.99 -20.84
C ILE A 178 10.41 -5.85 -20.99
N ALA A 179 9.90 -4.63 -21.11
CA ALA A 179 10.72 -3.42 -21.18
C ALA A 179 10.33 -2.44 -20.06
N VAL A 180 11.28 -1.58 -19.70
CA VAL A 180 11.08 -0.53 -18.70
C VAL A 180 10.09 0.50 -19.25
N GLY A 181 9.02 0.74 -18.50
CA GLY A 181 8.05 1.78 -18.81
C GLY A 181 8.37 3.10 -18.11
N THR A 182 7.30 3.85 -17.82
CA THR A 182 7.40 5.17 -17.21
C THR A 182 7.63 5.07 -15.71
N ARG A 183 8.45 5.98 -15.19
CA ARG A 183 8.59 6.25 -13.76
C ARG A 183 7.36 7.04 -13.27
N MET A 184 6.53 6.40 -12.47
CA MET A 184 5.32 7.01 -11.91
C MET A 184 5.64 7.65 -10.57
N PRO A 185 5.29 8.93 -10.38
CA PRO A 185 5.50 9.60 -9.11
C PRO A 185 4.63 8.98 -8.01
N PRO A 186 5.02 9.13 -6.74
CA PRO A 186 4.19 8.69 -5.63
C PRO A 186 2.80 9.33 -5.72
N LYS A 187 1.75 8.54 -5.48
CA LYS A 187 0.38 9.07 -5.44
C LYS A 187 0.24 9.90 -4.16
N ASN A 188 0.57 11.17 -4.27
CA ASN A 188 0.33 12.15 -3.22
C ASN A 188 -1.18 12.36 -3.13
N PHE A 189 -1.85 11.61 -2.25
CA PHE A 189 -3.13 12.08 -1.72
C PHE A 189 -2.88 13.46 -1.13
N SER A 190 -3.80 14.39 -1.36
CA SER A 190 -3.65 15.79 -0.97
C SER A 190 -3.53 15.90 0.55
N ARG A 191 -2.29 15.78 1.04
CA ARG A 191 -1.90 16.18 2.39
C ARG A 191 -2.41 17.59 2.68
N GLY A 192 -2.45 18.46 1.65
CA GLY A 192 -3.09 19.77 1.73
C GLY A 192 -4.58 19.75 2.10
N SER A 193 -5.39 18.81 1.59
CA SER A 193 -6.81 18.72 1.97
C SER A 193 -6.97 18.24 3.41
N LEU A 194 -6.16 17.29 3.86
CA LEU A 194 -6.19 16.83 5.25
C LEU A 194 -5.70 17.91 6.22
N VAL A 195 -4.61 18.59 5.86
CA VAL A 195 -4.06 19.72 6.63
C VAL A 195 -5.10 20.85 6.70
N PHE A 196 -5.74 21.20 5.59
CA PHE A 196 -6.80 22.21 5.56
C PHE A 196 -8.00 21.85 6.45
N VAL A 197 -8.45 20.60 6.43
CA VAL A 197 -9.53 20.11 7.29
C VAL A 197 -9.10 20.13 8.77
N SER A 198 -7.87 19.73 9.08
CA SER A 198 -7.35 19.72 10.45
C SER A 198 -7.16 21.13 11.03
N ILE A 199 -6.65 22.08 10.24
CA ILE A 199 -6.49 23.48 10.67
C ILE A 199 -7.86 24.10 10.98
N SER A 200 -8.84 23.86 10.11
CA SER A 200 -10.21 24.35 10.33
C SER A 200 -10.81 23.80 11.63
N PHE A 201 -10.61 22.51 11.90
CA PHE A 201 -11.10 21.88 13.14
C PHE A 201 -10.44 22.47 14.40
N ILE A 202 -9.11 22.70 14.37
CA ILE A 202 -8.38 23.30 15.50
C ILE A 202 -8.88 24.72 15.77
N VAL A 203 -9.06 25.53 14.72
CA VAL A 203 -9.55 26.91 14.85
C VAL A 203 -10.96 26.93 15.47
N LEU A 204 -11.85 26.06 15.02
CA LEU A 204 -13.20 25.96 15.59
C LEU A 204 -13.19 25.51 17.05
N MET A 205 -12.29 24.59 17.42
CA MET A 205 -12.12 24.14 18.81
C MET A 205 -11.67 25.29 19.72
N ILE A 206 -10.73 26.12 19.26
CA ILE A 206 -10.24 27.29 20.01
C ILE A 206 -11.36 28.32 20.18
N ILE A 207 -12.04 28.71 19.09
CA ILE A 207 -13.14 29.68 19.16
C ILE A 207 -14.23 29.19 20.12
N SER A 208 -14.64 27.92 20.00
CA SER A 208 -15.63 27.33 20.90
C SER A 208 -15.18 27.39 22.37
N SER A 209 -13.90 27.12 22.63
CA SER A 209 -13.34 27.18 23.99
C SER A 209 -13.35 28.60 24.57
N GLU A 210 -13.00 29.62 23.80
CA GLU A 210 -13.03 31.02 24.25
C GLU A 210 -14.45 31.48 24.58
N TRP A 211 -15.42 31.09 23.75
CA TRP A 211 -16.84 31.37 23.99
C TRP A 211 -17.34 30.73 25.28
N LEU A 212 -16.95 29.47 25.56
CA LEU A 212 -17.32 28.80 26.80
C LEU A 212 -16.71 29.50 28.02
N ILE A 213 -15.43 29.86 27.98
CA ILE A 213 -14.77 30.56 29.09
C ILE A 213 -15.46 31.89 29.40
N PHE A 214 -15.75 32.69 28.37
CA PHE A 214 -16.44 33.97 28.54
C PHE A 214 -17.84 33.78 29.11
N TYR A 215 -18.61 32.82 28.57
CA TYR A 215 -19.92 32.46 29.08
C TYR A 215 -19.87 32.08 30.56
N PHE A 216 -18.90 31.26 30.98
CA PHE A 216 -18.74 30.87 32.38
C PHE A 216 -18.43 32.08 33.29
N ILE A 217 -17.55 32.98 32.88
CA ILE A 217 -17.22 34.18 33.67
C ILE A 217 -18.44 35.09 33.80
N GLN A 218 -19.15 35.36 32.69
CA GLN A 218 -20.37 36.16 32.71
C GLN A 218 -21.43 35.52 33.60
N LYS A 219 -21.59 34.20 33.51
CA LYS A 219 -22.57 33.45 34.30
C LYS A 219 -22.29 33.61 35.79
N ILE A 220 -21.04 33.40 36.23
CA ILE A 220 -20.63 33.53 37.64
C ILE A 220 -20.87 34.96 38.14
N ARG A 221 -20.43 35.97 37.38
CA ARG A 221 -20.63 37.38 37.76
C ARG A 221 -22.11 37.75 37.85
N TYR A 222 -22.92 37.24 36.92
CA TYR A 222 -24.35 37.47 36.90
C TYR A 222 -25.06 36.81 38.10
N THR A 223 -24.76 35.55 38.42
CA THR A 223 -25.30 34.89 39.62
C THR A 223 -24.88 35.60 40.91
N ASN A 224 -23.61 35.99 41.03
CA ASN A 224 -23.11 36.67 42.23
C ASN A 224 -23.76 38.06 42.43
N ALA A 225 -24.05 38.78 41.34
CA ALA A 225 -24.78 40.04 41.41
C ALA A 225 -26.25 39.82 41.80
N ARG A 226 -26.88 38.75 41.30
CA ARG A 226 -28.25 38.38 41.67
C ARG A 226 -28.36 37.98 43.14
N ASP A 227 -27.41 37.21 43.67
CA ASP A 227 -27.40 36.81 45.08
C ASP A 227 -27.26 38.00 46.02
N ARG A 228 -26.39 38.97 45.68
CA ARG A 228 -26.28 40.23 46.45
C ARG A 228 -27.58 41.03 46.46
N ASN A 229 -28.30 41.07 45.34
CA ASN A 229 -29.58 41.78 45.26
C ASN A 229 -30.67 41.07 46.08
N GLN A 230 -30.69 39.74 46.15
CA GLN A 230 -31.63 39.00 46.99
C GLN A 230 -31.35 39.17 48.49
N ILE A 231 -30.08 39.16 48.91
CA ILE A 231 -29.70 39.44 50.31
C ILE A 231 -30.18 40.84 50.74
N THR A 232 -30.00 41.84 49.87
CA THR A 232 -30.41 43.23 50.14
C THR A 232 -31.95 43.38 50.24
N LEU A 233 -32.72 42.61 49.47
CA LEU A 233 -34.19 42.61 49.53
C LEU A 233 -34.72 41.85 50.75
N GLY A 234 -34.05 40.76 51.16
CA GLY A 234 -34.39 39.99 52.37
C GLY A 234 -34.23 40.80 53.66
N ASP A 235 -33.20 41.65 53.75
CA ASP A 235 -33.00 42.55 54.91
C ASP A 235 -34.02 43.70 54.97
N ARG A 236 -34.57 44.11 53.82
CA ARG A 236 -35.61 45.16 53.77
C ARG A 236 -37.01 44.67 54.13
N SER A 237 -37.26 43.37 54.06
CA SER A 237 -38.57 42.78 54.37
C SER A 237 -38.68 42.29 55.82
N LYS A 238 -37.60 42.32 56.60
CA LYS A 238 -37.55 41.91 58.02
C LYS A 238 -37.63 43.07 59.02
N LYS A 239 -37.94 44.28 58.54
CA LYS A 239 -38.13 45.49 59.34
C LYS A 239 -39.58 45.93 59.24
#